data_AF-A0AB35BL93-F1
#
_entry.id   AF-A0AB35BL93-F1
#
_cell.length_a   1.000
_cell.length_b   1.000
_cell.length_c   1.000
_cell.angle_alpha   90.00
_cell.angle_beta   90.00
_cell.angle_gamma   90.00
#
_symmetry.space_group_name_H-M   'P 1'
#
loop_
_entity.id
_entity.type
_entity.pdbx_description
1 polymer ?
#
loop_
_entity_poly.entity_id
_entity_poly.type
_entity_poly.pdbx_seq_one_letter_code
_entity_poly.pdbx_strand_id
1 'polypeptide(L)'
;MTRHRERTHPAHERSGHGNGYLDPVPAGERGIDVPAILQGSRIPIGGYSTEVGGEPIRITVGRHCVDDDGTFVPEAGNIMIRFGVVDIAMRPCSAVRVVRLAAPVNLGPVYVYVPEAGATWSRYLVTAFFSGSGSMLEAPPNFDWRKYANVFGEFSVYRADGAQDQLTSIYRSMNRSFYHSYMDGRGRYWKLHVTPPPENSGLGEAFDATLGALSRRSAIRSNLRPIALEWLHGGIVKFTFQRIRTQRCFYLELEIPSVSQMRFGRFFLPGDMVLIREPDQFAAGLVSMLHERSAASRSLFGTECECVQGLV
;
A
#
# COMPACT_ATOMS: atom_id res chain seq x y z
N MET A 1 -71.02 13.86 -28.30
CA MET A 1 -70.92 14.83 -27.20
C MET A 1 -70.09 14.23 -26.09
N THR A 2 -68.94 14.85 -25.89
CA THR A 2 -67.78 14.47 -25.09
C THR A 2 -68.04 14.68 -23.60
N ARG A 3 -67.65 13.72 -22.75
CA ARG A 3 -67.36 13.98 -21.33
C ARG A 3 -65.95 13.51 -21.03
N HIS A 4 -65.04 14.49 -20.97
CA HIS A 4 -63.71 14.37 -20.38
C HIS A 4 -63.87 14.02 -18.90
N ARG A 5 -63.20 12.95 -18.46
CA ARG A 5 -62.97 12.64 -17.06
C ARG A 5 -61.46 12.66 -16.88
N GLU A 6 -60.94 13.80 -16.42
CA GLU A 6 -59.54 13.91 -16.00
C GLU A 6 -59.30 12.96 -14.83
N ARG A 7 -58.45 11.96 -15.05
CA ARG A 7 -57.77 11.22 -13.98
C ARG A 7 -56.38 11.78 -13.89
N THR A 8 -56.16 12.61 -12.88
CA THR A 8 -54.83 12.97 -12.39
C THR A 8 -54.18 11.72 -11.80
N HIS A 9 -53.25 11.13 -12.55
CA HIS A 9 -52.27 10.20 -11.99
C HIS A 9 -51.14 11.03 -11.37
N PRO A 10 -50.82 10.88 -10.07
CA PRO A 10 -49.58 11.41 -9.54
C PRO A 10 -48.42 10.66 -10.21
N ALA A 11 -47.47 11.44 -10.73
CA ALA A 11 -46.22 10.93 -11.25
C ALA A 11 -45.55 10.10 -10.16
N HIS A 12 -45.30 8.83 -10.49
CA HIS A 12 -44.45 7.94 -9.72
C HIS A 12 -43.14 8.66 -9.38
N GLU A 13 -42.90 8.85 -8.08
CA GLU A 13 -41.56 8.93 -7.53
C GLU A 13 -40.79 7.72 -8.06
N ARG A 14 -40.00 7.93 -9.11
CA ARG A 14 -38.82 7.10 -9.35
C ARG A 14 -37.85 7.50 -8.26
N SER A 15 -37.91 6.78 -7.15
CA SER A 15 -36.81 6.63 -6.21
C SER A 15 -35.59 6.18 -7.00
N GLY A 16 -34.82 7.15 -7.49
CA GLY A 16 -33.52 6.90 -8.04
C GLY A 16 -32.69 6.28 -6.93
N HIS A 17 -32.33 5.01 -7.10
CA HIS A 17 -31.15 4.45 -6.47
C HIS A 17 -29.94 5.26 -6.96
N GLY A 18 -29.72 6.42 -6.34
CA GLY A 18 -28.50 7.18 -6.50
C GLY A 18 -27.38 6.33 -5.92
N ASN A 19 -26.42 5.95 -6.76
CA ASN A 19 -25.10 5.57 -6.29
C ASN A 19 -24.61 6.70 -5.39
N GLY A 20 -24.67 6.50 -4.07
CA GLY A 20 -24.35 7.51 -3.06
C GLY A 20 -22.87 7.88 -3.08
N TYR A 21 -22.46 8.67 -4.06
CA TYR A 21 -21.27 9.50 -3.93
C TYR A 21 -21.61 10.55 -2.87
N LEU A 22 -21.06 10.39 -1.68
CA LEU A 22 -21.08 11.43 -0.67
C LEU A 22 -20.32 12.64 -1.23
N ASP A 23 -21.00 13.79 -1.29
CA ASP A 23 -20.44 15.03 -1.82
C ASP A 23 -19.19 15.45 -1.02
N PRO A 24 -18.13 15.92 -1.70
CA PRO A 24 -16.94 16.44 -1.02
C PRO A 24 -17.27 17.72 -0.24
N VAL A 25 -16.62 17.91 0.91
CA VAL A 25 -16.77 19.12 1.73
C VAL A 25 -15.84 20.21 1.17
N PRO A 26 -16.29 21.47 1.00
CA PRO A 26 -15.38 22.53 0.60
C PRO A 26 -14.18 22.63 1.55
N ALA A 27 -12.97 22.66 1.00
CA ALA A 27 -11.79 23.11 1.74
C ALA A 27 -12.02 24.60 2.01
N GLY A 28 -12.56 24.92 3.20
CA GLY A 28 -12.93 26.29 3.57
C GLY A 28 -11.72 27.25 3.54
N GLU A 29 -11.90 28.51 3.93
CA GLU A 29 -10.82 29.53 3.87
C GLU A 29 -9.53 29.15 4.62
N ARG A 30 -9.64 28.26 5.63
CA ARG A 30 -8.50 27.75 6.41
C ARG A 30 -7.86 26.48 5.81
N GLY A 31 -8.44 25.95 4.73
CA GLY A 31 -8.06 24.69 4.11
C GLY A 31 -8.41 23.46 4.95
N ILE A 32 -7.83 22.32 4.55
CA ILE A 32 -7.87 21.03 5.22
C ILE A 32 -7.08 21.14 6.52
N ASP A 33 -7.72 20.87 7.65
CA ASP A 33 -7.12 20.91 8.99
C ASP A 33 -6.21 19.69 9.23
N VAL A 34 -4.98 19.77 8.71
CA VAL A 34 -3.96 18.73 8.89
C VAL A 34 -3.64 18.48 10.37
N PRO A 35 -3.45 19.50 11.24
CA PRO A 35 -3.26 19.27 12.68
C PRO A 35 -4.36 18.42 13.32
N ALA A 36 -5.63 18.71 13.03
CA ALA A 36 -6.75 17.93 13.54
C ALA A 36 -6.71 16.48 13.01
N ILE A 37 -6.37 16.26 11.73
CA ILE A 37 -6.22 14.93 11.14
C ILE A 37 -5.07 14.17 11.81
N LEU A 38 -3.93 14.82 12.08
CA LEU A 38 -2.80 14.19 12.77
C LEU A 38 -3.22 13.67 14.15
N GLN A 39 -4.06 14.44 14.86
CA GLN A 39 -4.66 14.08 16.15
C GLN A 39 -5.79 13.04 16.06
N GLY A 40 -6.11 12.54 14.87
CA GLY A 40 -7.09 11.47 14.67
C GLY A 40 -8.52 11.94 14.38
N SER A 41 -8.71 13.22 14.05
CA SER A 41 -10.02 13.72 13.61
C SER A 41 -10.52 12.97 12.38
N ARG A 42 -11.84 12.82 12.30
CA ARG A 42 -12.50 12.08 11.23
C ARG A 42 -12.27 12.78 9.89
N ILE A 43 -11.73 12.04 8.93
CA ILE A 43 -11.59 12.48 7.55
C ILE A 43 -12.93 12.27 6.81
N PRO A 44 -13.46 13.27 6.10
CA PRO A 44 -14.67 13.12 5.28
C PRO A 44 -14.51 12.02 4.23
N ILE A 45 -15.49 11.11 4.15
CA ILE A 45 -15.48 9.98 3.19
C ILE A 45 -15.52 10.50 1.75
N GLY A 46 -16.30 11.56 1.51
CA GLY A 46 -16.37 12.25 0.22
C GLY A 46 -15.08 12.99 -0.16
N GLY A 47 -14.15 13.18 0.77
CA GLY A 47 -12.99 14.05 0.59
C GLY A 47 -13.37 15.52 0.67
N TYR A 48 -12.48 16.36 0.14
CA TYR A 48 -12.62 17.80 0.08
C TYR A 48 -12.73 18.28 -1.36
N SER A 49 -13.33 19.45 -1.57
CA SER A 49 -13.36 20.14 -2.86
C SER A 49 -12.65 21.48 -2.78
N THR A 50 -11.98 21.86 -3.87
CA THR A 50 -11.40 23.18 -4.09
C THR A 50 -11.54 23.53 -5.57
N GLU A 51 -11.15 24.74 -5.97
CA GLU A 51 -11.20 25.18 -7.36
C GLU A 51 -9.83 25.67 -7.83
N VAL A 52 -9.45 25.31 -9.05
CA VAL A 52 -8.26 25.87 -9.71
C VAL A 52 -8.63 26.26 -11.13
N GLY A 53 -8.46 27.55 -11.44
CA GLY A 53 -8.80 28.08 -12.75
C GLY A 53 -10.30 27.99 -13.08
N GLY A 54 -11.17 27.97 -12.05
CA GLY A 54 -12.63 27.81 -12.20
C GLY A 54 -13.10 26.36 -12.32
N GLU A 55 -12.19 25.39 -12.35
CA GLU A 55 -12.51 23.97 -12.42
C GLU A 55 -12.52 23.34 -11.02
N PRO A 56 -13.53 22.53 -10.67
CA PRO A 56 -13.59 21.85 -9.39
C PRO A 56 -12.56 20.73 -9.33
N ILE A 57 -11.86 20.65 -8.20
CA ILE A 57 -10.88 19.60 -7.90
C ILE A 57 -11.29 18.93 -6.60
N ARG A 58 -11.31 17.60 -6.62
CA ARG A 58 -11.53 16.80 -5.41
C ARG A 58 -10.21 16.31 -4.83
N ILE A 59 -10.12 16.37 -3.51
CA ILE A 59 -8.98 15.96 -2.71
C ILE A 59 -9.45 14.91 -1.69
N THR A 60 -9.07 13.66 -1.91
CA THR A 60 -9.26 12.61 -0.90
C THR A 60 -8.08 12.60 0.06
N VAL A 61 -8.32 12.35 1.35
CA VAL A 61 -7.24 12.33 2.36
C VAL A 61 -7.18 10.96 3.02
N GLY A 62 -5.97 10.44 3.18
CA GLY A 62 -5.68 9.22 3.94
C GLY A 62 -4.63 9.53 5.01
N ARG A 63 -4.81 8.93 6.19
CA ARG A 63 -3.86 9.01 7.31
C ARG A 63 -3.33 7.62 7.59
N HIS A 64 -2.01 7.49 7.66
CA HIS A 64 -1.35 6.23 7.89
C HIS A 64 -0.18 6.40 8.86
N CYS A 65 -0.06 5.55 9.88
CA CYS A 65 1.10 5.58 10.77
C CYS A 65 2.28 4.82 10.14
N VAL A 66 3.47 5.39 10.27
CA VAL A 66 4.76 4.92 9.74
C VAL A 66 5.82 5.01 10.84
N ASP A 67 6.69 4.03 10.96
CA ASP A 67 7.89 4.13 11.80
C ASP A 67 8.92 5.06 11.16
N ASP A 68 9.93 5.48 11.93
CA ASP A 68 11.10 6.26 11.46
C ASP A 68 11.82 5.62 10.27
N ASP A 69 11.62 4.32 10.09
CA ASP A 69 12.25 3.53 9.05
C ASP A 69 11.42 3.35 7.77
N GLY A 70 10.25 3.97 7.71
CA GLY A 70 9.35 3.95 6.56
C GLY A 70 8.41 2.75 6.50
N THR A 71 8.40 1.91 7.53
CA THR A 71 7.45 0.79 7.61
C THR A 71 6.15 1.22 8.28
N PHE A 72 5.02 0.78 7.73
CA PHE A 72 3.72 1.12 8.29
C PHE A 72 3.38 0.26 9.50
N VAL A 73 2.87 0.93 10.53
CA VAL A 73 2.54 0.32 11.83
C VAL A 73 1.12 0.69 12.25
N PRO A 74 0.46 -0.14 13.08
CA PRO A 74 -0.97 0.02 13.32
C PRO A 74 -1.35 1.18 14.26
N GLU A 75 -0.49 1.57 15.21
CA GLU A 75 -0.94 2.35 16.38
C GLU A 75 0.01 3.46 16.87
N ALA A 76 1.32 3.41 16.57
CA ALA A 76 2.26 4.42 17.06
C ALA A 76 3.38 4.64 16.05
N GLY A 77 3.74 5.90 15.77
CA GLY A 77 4.81 6.25 14.84
C GLY A 77 4.65 7.67 14.30
N ASN A 78 5.52 8.00 13.34
CA ASN A 78 5.31 9.10 12.42
C ASN A 78 4.02 8.88 11.62
N ILE A 79 3.51 9.93 10.99
CA ILE A 79 2.23 9.93 10.28
C ILE A 79 2.49 10.36 8.84
N MET A 80 2.12 9.51 7.91
CA MET A 80 1.99 9.86 6.50
C MET A 80 0.56 10.34 6.24
N ILE A 81 0.44 11.55 5.69
CA ILE A 81 -0.80 12.05 5.11
C ILE A 81 -0.71 11.91 3.59
N ARG A 82 -1.70 11.26 3.00
CA ARG A 82 -1.84 11.07 1.55
C ARG A 82 -3.01 11.87 1.03
N PHE A 83 -2.75 12.71 0.04
CA PHE A 83 -3.73 13.49 -0.70
C PHE A 83 -3.90 12.89 -2.10
N GLY A 84 -5.08 12.39 -2.40
CA GLY A 84 -5.45 12.00 -3.76
C GLY A 84 -6.14 13.16 -4.46
N VAL A 85 -5.44 13.81 -5.38
CA VAL A 85 -5.93 14.93 -6.19
C VAL A 85 -6.52 14.38 -7.48
N VAL A 86 -7.81 14.59 -7.72
CA VAL A 86 -8.54 14.01 -8.86
C VAL A 86 -9.40 15.05 -9.58
N ASP A 87 -9.94 14.63 -10.72
CA ASP A 87 -11.00 15.28 -11.53
C ASP A 87 -10.53 16.22 -12.65
N ILE A 88 -9.26 16.64 -12.69
CA ILE A 88 -8.71 17.39 -13.82
C ILE A 88 -7.32 16.90 -14.23
N ALA A 89 -7.10 16.80 -15.54
CA ALA A 89 -5.79 16.49 -16.10
C ALA A 89 -4.84 17.66 -15.85
N MET A 90 -3.86 17.47 -14.97
CA MET A 90 -2.94 18.53 -14.57
C MET A 90 -1.49 18.06 -14.60
N ARG A 91 -0.53 18.99 -14.55
CA ARG A 91 0.89 18.62 -14.40
C ARG A 91 1.17 18.20 -12.94
N PRO A 92 2.21 17.38 -12.69
CA PRO A 92 2.56 16.98 -11.32
C PRO A 92 2.78 18.16 -10.36
N CYS A 93 3.45 19.23 -10.81
CA CYS A 93 3.66 20.43 -10.00
C CYS A 93 2.33 21.14 -9.67
N SER A 94 1.35 21.12 -10.58
CA SER A 94 0.01 21.64 -10.33
C SER A 94 -0.71 20.86 -9.23
N ALA A 95 -0.58 19.53 -9.20
CA ALA A 95 -1.15 18.71 -8.13
C ALA A 95 -0.53 19.03 -6.77
N VAL A 96 0.79 19.25 -6.72
CA VAL A 96 1.48 19.72 -5.51
C VAL A 96 0.96 21.09 -5.08
N ARG A 97 0.80 22.04 -6.02
CA ARG A 97 0.26 23.38 -5.74
C ARG A 97 -1.17 23.34 -5.20
N VAL A 98 -2.04 22.51 -5.77
CA VAL A 98 -3.40 22.27 -5.26
C VAL A 98 -3.36 21.86 -3.81
N VAL A 99 -2.52 20.88 -3.45
CA VAL A 99 -2.40 20.41 -2.06
C VAL A 99 -1.87 21.50 -1.14
N ARG A 100 -0.87 22.28 -1.59
CA ARG A 100 -0.33 23.42 -0.82
C ARG A 100 -1.37 24.51 -0.58
N LEU A 101 -2.25 24.78 -1.54
CA LEU A 101 -3.34 25.74 -1.39
C LEU A 101 -4.45 25.20 -0.49
N ALA A 102 -4.83 23.95 -0.69
CA ALA A 102 -5.92 23.32 0.06
C ALA A 102 -5.53 22.92 1.47
N ALA A 103 -4.25 22.75 1.79
CA ALA A 103 -3.73 22.41 3.12
C ALA A 103 -2.56 23.35 3.47
N PRO A 104 -2.83 24.63 3.76
CA PRO A 104 -1.85 25.73 3.80
C PRO A 104 -0.88 25.70 5.00
N VAL A 105 -0.85 24.61 5.77
CA VAL A 105 0.23 24.37 6.73
C VAL A 105 1.54 24.45 5.94
N ASN A 106 2.62 24.99 6.51
CA ASN A 106 3.96 25.05 5.90
C ASN A 106 4.45 23.65 5.55
N LEU A 107 3.93 23.10 4.45
CA LEU A 107 4.26 21.79 3.95
C LEU A 107 5.70 21.93 3.48
N GLY A 108 6.65 21.40 4.24
CA GLY A 108 8.02 21.25 3.79
C GLY A 108 8.11 20.28 2.59
N PRO A 109 8.89 19.20 2.67
CA PRO A 109 9.00 18.23 1.58
C PRO A 109 7.68 17.51 1.32
N VAL A 110 7.16 17.60 0.10
CA VAL A 110 6.02 16.77 -0.35
C VAL A 110 6.44 15.90 -1.52
N TYR A 111 5.82 14.74 -1.64
CA TYR A 111 6.19 13.73 -2.63
C TYR A 111 5.02 13.41 -3.53
N VAL A 112 5.19 13.62 -4.83
CA VAL A 112 4.16 13.37 -5.84
C VAL A 112 4.52 12.11 -6.64
N TYR A 113 3.54 11.23 -6.78
CA TYR A 113 3.61 10.03 -7.60
C TYR A 113 3.21 10.39 -9.03
N VAL A 114 4.09 10.16 -9.97
CA VAL A 114 3.92 10.52 -11.38
C VAL A 114 4.03 9.26 -12.22
N PRO A 115 2.96 8.83 -12.88
CA PRO A 115 3.03 7.70 -13.81
C PRO A 115 4.03 7.94 -14.94
N GLU A 116 4.71 6.88 -15.41
CA GLU A 116 5.74 7.01 -16.48
C GLU A 116 5.21 7.52 -17.82
N ALA A 117 3.89 7.48 -18.05
CA ALA A 117 3.29 8.12 -19.22
C ALA A 117 3.40 9.65 -19.06
N GLY A 118 4.52 10.20 -19.52
CA GLY A 118 4.87 11.61 -19.41
C GLY A 118 3.86 12.53 -20.08
N ALA A 119 2.83 12.92 -19.34
CA ALA A 119 1.94 14.04 -19.60
C ALA A 119 0.94 14.15 -18.44
N THR A 120 0.21 15.24 -18.42
CA THR A 120 -0.90 15.51 -17.51
C THR A 120 -1.77 14.29 -17.22
N TRP A 121 -2.07 14.03 -15.94
CA TRP A 121 -2.93 12.94 -15.48
C TRP A 121 -4.09 13.49 -14.65
N SER A 122 -5.23 12.80 -14.65
CA SER A 122 -6.46 13.18 -13.92
C SER A 122 -6.48 12.77 -12.44
N ARG A 123 -5.37 12.22 -11.92
CA ARG A 123 -5.26 11.57 -10.63
C ARG A 123 -3.80 11.51 -10.20
N TYR A 124 -3.47 12.28 -9.18
CA TYR A 124 -2.18 12.26 -8.53
C TYR A 124 -2.31 11.82 -7.09
N LEU A 125 -1.26 11.16 -6.59
CA LEU A 125 -1.06 10.98 -5.15
C LEU A 125 0.05 11.95 -4.73
N VAL A 126 -0.23 12.76 -3.72
CA VAL A 126 0.73 13.65 -3.08
C VAL A 126 0.81 13.27 -1.61
N THR A 127 2.01 13.20 -1.05
CA THR A 127 2.22 12.67 0.30
C THR A 127 3.15 13.56 1.10
N ALA A 128 2.87 13.65 2.40
CA ALA A 128 3.64 14.40 3.38
C ALA A 128 3.81 13.54 4.64
N PHE A 129 4.94 13.72 5.34
CA PHE A 129 5.29 12.96 6.53
C PHE A 129 5.39 13.88 7.74
N PHE A 130 4.93 13.40 8.88
CA PHE A 130 4.89 14.15 10.14
C PHE A 130 5.37 13.26 11.28
N SER A 131 6.00 13.84 12.30
CA SER A 131 6.26 13.15 13.55
C SER A 131 4.96 12.94 14.33
N GLY A 132 5.01 12.09 15.37
CA GLY A 132 3.90 11.97 16.32
C GLY A 132 3.53 13.28 17.04
N SER A 133 4.48 14.24 17.13
CA SER A 133 4.24 15.59 17.66
C SER A 133 3.66 16.57 16.63
N GLY A 134 3.50 16.14 15.39
CA GLY A 134 2.93 16.94 14.30
C GLY A 134 3.93 17.82 13.53
N SER A 135 5.23 17.69 13.80
CA SER A 135 6.28 18.37 13.04
C SER A 135 6.48 17.68 11.69
N MET A 136 6.72 18.42 10.62
CA MET A 136 6.95 17.83 9.30
C MET A 136 8.32 17.14 9.21
N LEU A 137 8.38 16.02 8.48
CA LEU A 137 9.56 15.18 8.30
C LEU A 137 9.86 14.95 6.82
N GLU A 138 11.11 14.60 6.52
CA GLU A 138 11.44 13.92 5.26
C GLU A 138 10.81 12.52 5.23
N ALA A 139 10.56 12.02 4.04
CA ALA A 139 10.24 10.62 3.83
C ALA A 139 11.41 9.76 4.34
N PRO A 140 11.12 8.67 5.07
CA PRO A 140 12.15 7.73 5.49
C PRO A 140 12.95 7.21 4.27
N PRO A 141 14.28 7.07 4.37
CA PRO A 141 15.13 6.68 3.23
C PRO A 141 14.70 5.37 2.56
N ASN A 142 14.19 4.44 3.35
CA ASN A 142 13.74 3.12 2.90
C ASN A 142 12.22 3.00 2.80
N PHE A 143 11.51 4.13 2.63
CA PHE A 143 10.06 4.11 2.51
C PHE A 143 9.59 3.29 1.30
N ASP A 144 8.58 2.45 1.53
CA ASP A 144 7.94 1.62 0.50
C ASP A 144 6.91 2.46 -0.28
N TRP A 145 7.39 3.16 -1.31
CA TRP A 145 6.57 4.00 -2.17
C TRP A 145 5.44 3.21 -2.84
N ARG A 146 5.68 1.96 -3.24
CA ARG A 146 4.70 1.24 -4.04
C ARG A 146 3.51 0.72 -3.27
N LYS A 147 3.68 0.36 -2.00
CA LYS A 147 2.59 -0.16 -1.16
C LYS A 147 1.32 0.71 -1.16
N TYR A 148 1.43 2.00 -1.46
CA TYR A 148 0.31 2.96 -1.47
C TYR A 148 -0.01 3.54 -2.85
N ALA A 149 0.63 3.01 -3.89
CA ALA A 149 0.56 3.45 -5.28
C ALA A 149 0.00 2.37 -6.21
N ASN A 150 -0.79 1.42 -5.66
CA ASN A 150 -1.38 0.29 -6.40
C ASN A 150 -2.25 0.72 -7.61
N VAL A 151 -2.63 1.99 -7.67
CA VAL A 151 -3.36 2.61 -8.78
C VAL A 151 -2.49 2.82 -10.02
N PHE A 152 -1.16 2.82 -9.87
CA PHE A 152 -0.22 3.10 -10.96
C PHE A 152 0.46 1.81 -11.45
N GLY A 153 0.60 1.71 -12.77
CA GLY A 153 1.35 0.65 -13.45
C GLY A 153 2.84 0.82 -13.22
N GLU A 154 3.43 1.80 -13.89
CA GLU A 154 4.80 2.28 -13.69
C GLU A 154 4.73 3.75 -13.29
N PHE A 155 5.54 4.16 -12.31
CA PHE A 155 5.58 5.52 -11.82
C PHE A 155 6.95 5.88 -11.26
N SER A 156 7.22 7.17 -11.21
CA SER A 156 8.30 7.75 -10.42
C SER A 156 7.72 8.57 -9.27
N VAL A 157 8.49 8.71 -8.19
CA VAL A 157 8.15 9.65 -7.12
C VAL A 157 9.14 10.79 -7.15
N TYR A 158 8.58 12.00 -7.13
CA TYR A 158 9.34 13.23 -7.09
C TYR A 158 9.13 13.94 -5.77
N ARG A 159 10.22 14.40 -5.17
CA ARG A 159 10.24 15.31 -4.03
C ARG A 159 10.09 16.75 -4.53
N ALA A 160 9.23 17.52 -3.89
CA ALA A 160 8.99 18.93 -4.16
C ALA A 160 9.35 19.78 -2.93
N ASP A 161 10.35 20.64 -3.09
CA ASP A 161 10.94 21.43 -2.02
C ASP A 161 10.28 22.80 -1.94
N GLY A 162 9.24 22.92 -1.13
CA GLY A 162 8.58 24.19 -0.90
C GLY A 162 8.07 24.88 -2.17
N ALA A 163 8.23 26.20 -2.22
CA ALA A 163 7.55 27.12 -3.14
C ALA A 163 8.08 27.12 -4.59
N GLN A 164 9.14 26.38 -4.91
CA GLN A 164 9.65 26.29 -6.28
C GLN A 164 9.04 25.06 -6.97
N ASP A 165 8.58 25.22 -8.21
CA ASP A 165 7.98 24.17 -9.05
C ASP A 165 8.98 23.04 -9.46
N GLN A 166 10.13 22.95 -8.78
CA GLN A 166 11.17 21.97 -9.07
C GLN A 166 10.86 20.63 -8.41
N LEU A 167 10.86 19.59 -9.23
CA LEU A 167 10.59 18.21 -8.83
C LEU A 167 11.87 17.39 -9.00
N THR A 168 12.38 16.81 -7.91
CA THR A 168 13.56 15.94 -7.91
C THR A 168 13.12 14.49 -7.80
N SER A 169 13.51 13.64 -8.76
CA SER A 169 13.18 12.22 -8.71
C SER A 169 13.94 11.52 -7.57
N ILE A 170 13.23 10.79 -6.72
CA ILE A 170 13.80 10.05 -5.58
C ILE A 170 13.53 8.53 -5.67
N TYR A 171 12.67 8.13 -6.60
CA TYR A 171 12.25 6.76 -6.77
C TYR A 171 11.68 6.54 -8.17
N ARG A 172 11.95 5.38 -8.74
CA ARG A 172 11.34 4.87 -9.96
C ARG A 172 10.88 3.44 -9.71
N SER A 173 9.60 3.18 -9.92
CA SER A 173 9.02 1.87 -9.71
C SER A 173 9.38 0.92 -10.84
N MET A 174 9.56 -0.36 -10.54
CA MET A 174 9.62 -1.40 -11.56
C MET A 174 8.20 -1.76 -12.04
N ASN A 175 8.10 -2.42 -13.20
CA ASN A 175 6.84 -2.78 -13.86
C ASN A 175 5.86 -3.52 -12.93
N ARG A 176 4.58 -3.11 -12.93
CA ARG A 176 3.51 -3.68 -12.09
C ARG A 176 3.35 -5.18 -12.18
N SER A 177 3.53 -5.76 -13.36
CA SER A 177 3.33 -7.20 -13.57
C SER A 177 4.35 -8.04 -12.81
N PHE A 178 5.47 -7.43 -12.41
CA PHE A 178 6.54 -8.09 -11.66
C PHE A 178 6.76 -7.44 -10.30
N TYR A 179 6.34 -6.19 -10.08
CA TYR A 179 6.56 -5.50 -8.82
C TYR A 179 5.59 -6.01 -7.76
N HIS A 180 6.14 -6.68 -6.76
CA HIS A 180 5.53 -6.82 -5.46
C HIS A 180 6.41 -6.14 -4.42
N SER A 181 5.77 -5.61 -3.37
CA SER A 181 6.40 -4.73 -2.39
C SER A 181 7.79 -5.20 -1.92
N TYR A 182 8.03 -6.50 -1.75
CA TYR A 182 9.31 -7.04 -1.28
C TYR A 182 10.43 -7.17 -2.32
N MET A 183 10.17 -7.00 -3.62
CA MET A 183 11.19 -6.99 -4.67
C MET A 183 11.95 -5.67 -4.74
N ASP A 184 11.41 -4.63 -4.13
CA ASP A 184 12.13 -3.39 -3.88
C ASP A 184 12.95 -3.62 -2.62
N GLY A 185 14.29 -3.59 -2.71
CA GLY A 185 15.22 -3.72 -1.58
C GLY A 185 15.07 -2.60 -0.51
N ARG A 186 14.01 -1.79 -0.62
CA ARG A 186 13.57 -0.78 0.33
C ARG A 186 12.58 -1.40 1.33
N GLY A 187 12.45 -0.78 2.49
CA GLY A 187 11.75 -1.30 3.66
C GLY A 187 12.71 -1.97 4.65
N ARG A 188 12.22 -2.26 5.86
CA ARG A 188 12.97 -3.04 6.85
C ARG A 188 12.53 -4.50 6.88
N TYR A 189 13.47 -5.34 7.29
CA TYR A 189 13.31 -6.78 7.39
C TYR A 189 13.43 -7.19 8.86
N TRP A 190 12.59 -8.13 9.27
CA TRP A 190 12.78 -8.84 10.52
C TRP A 190 13.98 -9.77 10.38
N LYS A 191 14.77 -9.90 11.45
CA LYS A 191 15.74 -10.98 11.54
C LYS A 191 14.98 -12.26 11.85
N LEU A 192 15.03 -13.24 10.95
CA LEU A 192 14.42 -14.55 11.13
C LEU A 192 15.45 -15.53 11.65
N HIS A 193 15.01 -16.51 12.42
CA HIS A 193 15.75 -17.76 12.58
C HIS A 193 15.67 -18.54 11.27
N VAL A 194 16.81 -19.03 10.76
CA VAL A 194 16.89 -19.65 9.45
C VAL A 194 17.58 -21.00 9.55
N THR A 195 16.91 -22.02 9.04
CA THR A 195 17.53 -23.32 8.75
C THR A 195 17.49 -23.50 7.24
N PRO A 196 18.60 -23.28 6.52
CA PRO A 196 18.59 -23.34 5.05
C PRO A 196 18.53 -24.80 4.55
N PRO A 197 18.10 -25.02 3.29
CA PRO A 197 18.22 -26.31 2.65
C PRO A 197 19.70 -26.67 2.38
N PRO A 198 20.03 -27.96 2.14
CA PRO A 198 21.37 -28.37 1.70
C PRO A 198 21.80 -27.65 0.42
N GLU A 199 23.08 -27.30 0.29
CA GLU A 199 23.62 -26.52 -0.85
C GLU A 199 23.33 -27.16 -2.22
N ASN A 200 23.32 -28.49 -2.29
CA ASN A 200 23.08 -29.26 -3.51
C ASN A 200 21.61 -29.59 -3.79
N SER A 201 20.67 -29.05 -3.00
CA SER A 201 19.23 -29.31 -3.15
C SER A 201 18.58 -28.65 -4.38
N GLY A 202 19.23 -27.63 -4.97
CA GLY A 202 18.66 -26.80 -6.04
C GLY A 202 17.55 -25.84 -5.58
N LEU A 203 17.40 -25.66 -4.25
CA LEU A 203 16.40 -24.78 -3.63
C LEU A 203 16.96 -23.43 -3.21
N GLY A 204 18.28 -23.24 -3.15
CA GLY A 204 18.94 -22.07 -2.56
C GLY A 204 18.36 -20.74 -3.01
N GLU A 205 18.32 -20.47 -4.32
CA GLU A 205 17.81 -19.20 -4.86
C GLU A 205 16.33 -18.96 -4.49
N ALA A 206 15.49 -19.99 -4.59
CA ALA A 206 14.07 -19.91 -4.25
C ALA A 206 13.84 -19.71 -2.74
N PHE A 207 14.67 -20.35 -1.92
CA PHE A 207 14.66 -20.20 -0.47
C PHE A 207 15.09 -18.79 -0.05
N ASP A 208 16.17 -18.26 -0.64
CA ASP A 208 16.69 -16.92 -0.34
C ASP A 208 15.70 -15.82 -0.77
N ALA A 209 15.10 -15.95 -1.95
CA ALA A 209 14.03 -15.05 -2.39
C ALA A 209 12.83 -15.10 -1.44
N THR A 210 12.43 -16.30 -1.00
CA THR A 210 11.36 -16.49 -0.03
C THR A 210 11.70 -15.89 1.33
N LEU A 211 12.93 -16.07 1.81
CA LEU A 211 13.42 -15.50 3.06
C LEU A 211 13.39 -13.97 3.01
N GLY A 212 13.90 -13.37 1.93
CA GLY A 212 13.85 -11.92 1.70
C GLY A 212 12.40 -11.41 1.68
N ALA A 213 11.51 -12.10 0.98
CA ALA A 213 10.11 -11.72 0.86
C ALA A 213 9.35 -11.79 2.19
N LEU A 214 9.46 -12.93 2.88
CA LEU A 214 8.75 -13.18 4.13
C LEU A 214 9.30 -12.37 5.30
N SER A 215 10.60 -12.07 5.31
CA SER A 215 11.21 -11.29 6.39
C SER A 215 10.78 -9.82 6.35
N ARG A 216 10.29 -9.32 5.23
CA ARG A 216 9.92 -7.90 5.10
C ARG A 216 8.78 -7.50 6.02
N ARG A 217 9.00 -6.43 6.78
CA ARG A 217 8.00 -5.88 7.71
C ARG A 217 6.72 -5.51 6.97
N SER A 218 5.58 -5.92 7.53
CA SER A 218 4.26 -5.53 7.03
C SER A 218 3.97 -5.93 5.56
N ALA A 219 4.74 -6.89 5.01
CA ALA A 219 4.54 -7.42 3.65
C ALA A 219 3.27 -8.28 3.56
N ILE A 220 3.08 -9.20 4.52
CA ILE A 220 1.87 -10.01 4.64
C ILE A 220 0.76 -9.21 5.34
N ARG A 221 1.05 -8.69 6.54
CA ARG A 221 0.11 -7.89 7.33
C ARG A 221 0.85 -7.06 8.38
N SER A 222 0.37 -5.86 8.68
CA SER A 222 1.07 -4.91 9.57
C SER A 222 1.24 -5.36 11.03
N ASN A 223 0.41 -6.29 11.50
CA ASN A 223 0.48 -6.81 12.87
C ASN A 223 0.99 -8.26 12.93
N LEU A 224 1.71 -8.70 11.90
CA LEU A 224 2.34 -10.00 11.80
C LEU A 224 3.86 -9.83 11.81
N ARG A 225 4.53 -10.56 12.70
CA ARG A 225 5.98 -10.62 12.81
C ARG A 225 6.45 -12.03 12.40
N PRO A 226 7.08 -12.19 11.23
CA PRO A 226 7.90 -13.35 10.89
C PRO A 226 8.91 -13.67 12.00
N ILE A 227 9.05 -14.96 12.34
CA ILE A 227 9.96 -15.44 13.39
C ILE A 227 11.02 -16.38 12.81
N ALA A 228 10.60 -17.37 12.02
CA ALA A 228 11.52 -18.37 11.48
C ALA A 228 11.11 -18.83 10.09
N LEU A 229 12.11 -19.22 9.30
CA LEU A 229 11.96 -19.96 8.05
C LEU A 229 12.93 -21.15 8.08
N GLU A 230 12.39 -22.35 8.24
CA GLU A 230 13.17 -23.55 8.50
C GLU A 230 12.91 -24.60 7.41
N TRP A 231 13.96 -25.06 6.75
CA TRP A 231 13.87 -26.20 5.85
C TRP A 231 13.59 -27.47 6.64
N LEU A 232 12.62 -28.26 6.20
CA LEU A 232 12.26 -29.54 6.81
C LEU A 232 12.82 -30.72 6.00
N HIS A 233 12.33 -30.87 4.76
CA HIS A 233 12.76 -31.91 3.83
C HIS A 233 12.26 -31.61 2.41
N GLY A 234 12.94 -32.10 1.38
CA GLY A 234 12.54 -31.85 -0.01
C GLY A 234 12.35 -30.34 -0.26
N GLY A 235 11.25 -29.95 -0.90
CA GLY A 235 10.86 -28.54 -1.06
C GLY A 235 10.05 -27.95 0.11
N ILE A 236 9.84 -28.68 1.20
CA ILE A 236 9.00 -28.23 2.31
C ILE A 236 9.79 -27.39 3.30
N VAL A 237 9.27 -26.20 3.59
CA VAL A 237 9.77 -25.30 4.62
C VAL A 237 8.67 -24.96 5.62
N LYS A 238 9.07 -24.75 6.87
CA LYS A 238 8.21 -24.26 7.94
C LYS A 238 8.42 -22.75 8.09
N PHE A 239 7.35 -21.99 7.88
CA PHE A 239 7.30 -20.56 8.16
C PHE A 239 6.56 -20.31 9.46
N THR A 240 7.26 -19.78 10.46
CA THR A 240 6.69 -19.45 11.77
C THR A 240 6.55 -17.94 11.91
N PHE A 241 5.40 -17.49 12.41
CA PHE A 241 5.13 -16.07 12.64
C PHE A 241 4.31 -15.83 13.92
N GLN A 242 4.44 -14.61 14.46
CA GLN A 242 3.73 -14.14 15.63
C GLN A 242 2.75 -13.03 15.28
N ARG A 243 1.58 -13.05 15.93
CA ARG A 243 0.64 -11.93 15.94
C ARG A 243 1.05 -10.94 17.02
N ILE A 244 1.53 -9.76 16.63
CA ILE A 244 2.13 -8.77 17.54
C ILE A 244 1.16 -8.40 18.68
N ARG A 245 -0.13 -8.21 18.39
CA ARG A 245 -1.10 -7.79 19.43
C ARG A 245 -1.47 -8.89 20.41
N THR A 246 -1.58 -10.14 19.95
CA THR A 246 -2.03 -11.26 20.80
C THR A 246 -0.89 -12.09 21.33
N GLN A 247 0.34 -11.84 20.86
CA GLN A 247 1.54 -12.61 21.15
C GLN A 247 1.40 -14.12 20.84
N ARG A 248 0.42 -14.50 19.99
CA ARG A 248 0.18 -15.89 19.59
C ARG A 248 1.03 -16.24 18.38
N CYS A 249 1.61 -17.42 18.37
CA CYS A 249 2.45 -17.91 17.29
C CYS A 249 1.74 -18.99 16.48
N PHE A 250 2.03 -19.00 15.19
CA PHE A 250 1.51 -19.96 14.24
C PHE A 250 2.62 -20.37 13.30
N TYR A 251 2.53 -21.58 12.76
CA TYR A 251 3.36 -22.01 11.66
C TYR A 251 2.54 -22.50 10.47
N LEU A 252 3.14 -22.39 9.30
CA LEU A 252 2.67 -22.92 8.04
C LEU A 252 3.77 -23.78 7.44
N GLU A 253 3.41 -24.91 6.87
CA GLU A 253 4.28 -25.62 5.94
C GLU A 253 4.00 -25.09 4.53
N LEU A 254 5.07 -24.71 3.84
CA LEU A 254 5.06 -24.13 2.51
C LEU A 254 5.93 -24.99 1.61
N GLU A 255 5.47 -25.22 0.38
CA GLU A 255 6.28 -25.86 -0.64
C GLU A 255 6.99 -24.79 -1.48
N ILE A 256 8.32 -24.86 -1.50
CA ILE A 256 9.19 -24.05 -2.34
C ILE A 256 9.67 -24.92 -3.50
N PRO A 257 9.45 -24.51 -4.77
CA PRO A 257 9.94 -25.25 -5.91
C PRO A 257 11.44 -25.01 -6.14
N SER A 258 12.13 -26.01 -6.69
CA SER A 258 13.51 -25.87 -7.14
C SER A 258 13.61 -25.04 -8.40
N VAL A 259 14.79 -24.48 -8.66
CA VAL A 259 15.07 -23.71 -9.89
C VAL A 259 14.78 -24.55 -11.14
N SER A 260 15.05 -25.85 -11.10
CA SER A 260 14.70 -26.77 -12.19
C SER A 260 13.18 -26.87 -12.40
N GLN A 261 12.39 -27.00 -11.33
CA GLN A 261 10.92 -27.04 -11.42
C GLN A 261 10.34 -25.76 -12.02
N MET A 262 10.90 -24.59 -11.65
CA MET A 262 10.51 -23.29 -12.21
C MET A 262 10.90 -23.17 -13.71
N ARG A 263 12.12 -23.55 -14.08
CA ARG A 263 12.59 -23.48 -15.49
C ARG A 263 11.75 -24.31 -16.46
N PHE A 264 11.25 -25.46 -16.02
CA PHE A 264 10.39 -26.33 -16.84
C PHE A 264 8.89 -26.00 -16.71
N GLY A 265 8.52 -24.89 -16.05
CA GLY A 265 7.16 -24.38 -16.00
C GLY A 265 6.17 -25.28 -15.27
N ARG A 266 6.63 -26.08 -14.30
CA ARG A 266 5.78 -27.05 -13.57
C ARG A 266 5.15 -26.48 -12.30
N PHE A 267 5.22 -25.17 -12.09
CA PHE A 267 4.76 -24.54 -10.86
C PHE A 267 3.87 -23.33 -11.17
N PHE A 268 2.66 -23.34 -10.63
CA PHE A 268 1.66 -22.26 -10.72
C PHE A 268 1.60 -21.52 -9.39
N LEU A 269 1.31 -20.21 -9.44
CA LEU A 269 1.02 -19.48 -8.21
C LEU A 269 -0.26 -20.04 -7.57
N PRO A 270 -0.33 -20.17 -6.23
CA PRO A 270 -1.59 -20.49 -5.56
C PRO A 270 -2.62 -19.40 -5.86
N GLY A 271 -3.59 -19.71 -6.73
CA GLY A 271 -4.68 -18.80 -7.12
C GLY A 271 -4.60 -18.21 -8.54
N ASP A 272 -3.58 -18.54 -9.36
CA ASP A 272 -3.44 -17.95 -10.71
C ASP A 272 -2.88 -18.92 -11.78
N MET A 273 -3.10 -18.62 -13.07
CA MET A 273 -2.59 -19.38 -14.24
C MET A 273 -1.21 -18.91 -14.73
N VAL A 274 -0.48 -18.11 -13.94
CA VAL A 274 0.80 -17.54 -14.36
C VAL A 274 1.93 -18.54 -14.16
N LEU A 275 2.67 -18.82 -15.24
CA LEU A 275 3.89 -19.64 -15.23
C LEU A 275 5.01 -18.89 -14.49
N ILE A 276 5.43 -19.42 -13.35
CA ILE A 276 6.56 -18.89 -12.59
C ILE A 276 7.86 -19.41 -13.20
N ARG A 277 8.77 -18.50 -13.52
CA ARG A 277 10.06 -18.84 -14.12
C ARG A 277 11.25 -18.44 -13.26
N GLU A 278 11.02 -17.61 -12.25
CA GLU A 278 12.07 -17.00 -11.43
C GLU A 278 11.75 -17.10 -9.93
N PRO A 279 12.78 -17.29 -9.07
CA PRO A 279 12.66 -17.28 -7.61
C PRO A 279 11.88 -16.10 -7.03
N ASP A 280 12.13 -14.89 -7.52
CA ASP A 280 11.49 -13.69 -7.02
C ASP A 280 9.98 -13.69 -7.34
N GLN A 281 9.60 -14.13 -8.55
CA GLN A 281 8.18 -14.26 -8.93
C GLN A 281 7.42 -15.23 -8.01
N PHE A 282 8.07 -16.34 -7.63
CA PHE A 282 7.51 -17.28 -6.66
C PHE A 282 7.29 -16.62 -5.30
N ALA A 283 8.34 -16.00 -4.75
CA ALA A 283 8.28 -15.31 -3.47
C ALA A 283 7.18 -14.22 -3.47
N ALA A 284 6.89 -13.67 -4.66
CA ALA A 284 5.82 -12.72 -4.89
C ALA A 284 4.45 -13.23 -4.61
N GLY A 285 4.06 -14.24 -5.36
CA GLY A 285 2.72 -14.75 -5.19
C GLY A 285 2.59 -15.51 -3.87
N LEU A 286 3.68 -16.01 -3.28
CA LEU A 286 3.65 -16.50 -1.90
C LEU A 286 3.22 -15.39 -0.92
N VAL A 287 3.88 -14.23 -0.94
CA VAL A 287 3.49 -13.09 -0.08
C VAL A 287 2.07 -12.59 -0.40
N SER A 288 1.70 -12.53 -1.68
CA SER A 288 0.35 -12.11 -2.11
C SER A 288 -0.73 -13.06 -1.58
N MET A 289 -0.54 -14.37 -1.76
CA MET A 289 -1.44 -15.40 -1.24
C MET A 289 -1.54 -15.32 0.29
N LEU A 290 -0.41 -15.17 1.00
CA LEU A 290 -0.43 -15.02 2.45
C LEU A 290 -1.14 -13.74 2.89
N HIS A 291 -0.99 -12.65 2.13
CA HIS A 291 -1.71 -11.39 2.36
C HIS A 291 -3.22 -11.59 2.23
N GLU A 292 -3.69 -12.24 1.16
CA GLU A 292 -5.10 -12.57 0.94
C GLU A 292 -5.65 -13.48 2.06
N ARG A 293 -4.91 -14.54 2.41
CA ARG A 293 -5.25 -15.42 3.54
C ARG A 293 -5.35 -14.64 4.85
N SER A 294 -4.56 -13.57 5.02
CA SER A 294 -4.60 -12.74 6.22
C SER A 294 -5.88 -11.92 6.38
N ALA A 295 -6.60 -11.67 5.29
CA ALA A 295 -7.91 -11.05 5.32
C ALA A 295 -8.97 -12.02 5.85
N ALA A 296 -8.87 -13.31 5.50
CA ALA A 296 -9.82 -14.34 5.90
C ALA A 296 -9.49 -15.00 7.26
N SER A 297 -8.21 -15.17 7.59
CA SER A 297 -7.78 -15.94 8.75
C SER A 297 -6.67 -15.24 9.54
N ARG A 298 -6.82 -15.21 10.87
CA ARG A 298 -5.77 -14.71 11.78
C ARG A 298 -4.55 -15.61 11.83
N SER A 299 -4.70 -16.91 11.58
CA SER A 299 -3.61 -17.89 11.53
C SER A 299 -3.09 -18.12 10.12
N LEU A 300 -3.60 -17.42 9.10
CA LEU A 300 -3.30 -17.69 7.68
C LEU A 300 -3.61 -19.14 7.26
N PHE A 301 -4.51 -19.81 7.98
CA PHE A 301 -4.77 -21.26 7.91
C PHE A 301 -3.62 -22.16 8.39
N GLY A 302 -2.74 -21.60 9.21
CA GLY A 302 -1.67 -22.33 9.90
C GLY A 302 -2.09 -22.87 11.26
N THR A 303 -1.19 -23.67 11.82
CA THR A 303 -1.35 -24.34 13.10
C THR A 303 -0.75 -23.49 14.20
N GLU A 304 -1.46 -23.35 15.32
CA GLU A 304 -0.93 -22.66 16.49
C GLU A 304 0.25 -23.43 17.08
N CYS A 305 1.27 -22.69 17.53
CA CYS A 305 2.43 -23.27 18.19
C CYS A 305 2.90 -22.36 19.32
N GLU A 306 3.79 -22.90 20.15
CA GLU A 306 4.51 -22.09 21.12
C GLU A 306 5.38 -21.07 20.39
N CYS A 307 5.45 -19.87 20.94
CA CYS A 307 6.40 -18.90 20.45
C CYS A 307 7.80 -19.37 20.81
N VAL A 308 8.68 -19.47 19.82
CA VAL A 308 10.11 -19.71 20.05
C VAL A 308 10.65 -18.52 20.85
N GLN A 309 10.62 -18.62 22.18
CA GLN A 309 11.25 -17.67 23.08
C GLN A 309 12.74 -18.03 23.14
N GLY A 310 13.62 -17.11 22.74
CA GLY A 310 15.05 -17.36 22.99
C GLY A 310 16.10 -16.52 22.28
N LEU A 311 15.78 -15.61 21.36
CA LEU A 311 16.84 -14.84 20.69
C LEU A 311 16.43 -13.37 20.52
N VAL A 312 16.86 -12.57 21.50
CA VAL A 312 17.02 -11.11 21.41
C VAL A 312 18.09 -10.80 20.36
#